data_AF-A0A523VRN6-F1
#
_entry.id   AF-A0A523VRN6-F1
#
_cell.length_a   1.000
_cell.length_b   1.000
_cell.length_c   1.000
_cell.angle_alpha   90.00
_cell.angle_beta   90.00
_cell.angle_gamma   90.00
#
_symmetry.space_group_name_H-M   'P 1'
#
loop_
_entity.id
_entity.type
_entity.pdbx_description
1 polymer ?
#
loop_
_entity_poly.entity_id
_entity_poly.type
_entity_poly.pdbx_seq_one_letter_code
_entity_poly.pdbx_strand_id
1 'polypeptide(L)' 'MRKHEDAHKYCGNCYFHGVYDFPDRTFCMLRFKRREEPVVPTLGVCESWKPDYQGCHCVREAVKRAKSKRLPQLSRSL' A
#
# COMPACT_ATOMS: atom_id res chain seq x y z
N MET A 1 16.19 14.96 14.69
CA MET A 1 15.56 14.39 13.48
C MET A 1 15.25 12.93 13.76
N ARG A 2 13.98 12.49 13.69
CA ARG A 2 13.64 11.08 13.92
C ARG A 2 14.07 10.28 12.68
N LYS A 3 15.05 9.41 12.86
CA LYS A 3 15.45 8.38 11.89
C LYS A 3 14.21 7.55 11.55
N HIS A 4 13.70 7.68 10.34
CA HIS A 4 12.60 6.87 9.81
C HIS A 4 13.17 5.51 9.32
N GLU A 5 14.05 4.93 10.12
CA GLU A 5 14.69 3.64 9.84
C GLU A 5 13.62 2.56 9.99
N ASP A 6 13.47 1.76 8.92
CA ASP A 6 12.73 0.50 8.85
C ASP A 6 11.22 0.51 8.51
N ALA A 7 10.69 1.59 7.93
CA ALA A 7 9.40 1.48 7.23
C ALA A 7 9.61 0.70 5.91
N HIS A 8 8.99 -0.47 5.79
CA HIS A 8 8.96 -1.22 4.52
C HIS A 8 8.47 -0.32 3.38
N LYS A 9 9.18 -0.34 2.23
CA LYS A 9 8.82 0.47 1.07
C LYS A 9 7.61 -0.14 0.38
N TYR A 10 6.51 0.61 0.33
CA TYR A 10 5.28 0.19 -0.31
C TYR A 10 4.71 1.30 -1.20
N CYS A 11 3.96 0.94 -2.23
CA CYS A 11 3.24 1.92 -3.04
C CYS A 11 2.29 2.76 -2.17
N GLY A 12 1.68 2.18 -1.14
CA GLY A 12 0.82 2.89 -0.19
C GLY A 12 1.52 3.86 0.77
N ASN A 13 2.86 3.92 0.80
CA ASN A 13 3.63 4.94 1.52
C ASN A 13 4.62 5.69 0.60
N CYS A 14 4.32 5.70 -0.70
CA CYS A 14 5.10 6.40 -1.69
C CYS A 14 4.59 7.83 -1.88
N TYR A 15 5.46 8.81 -2.10
CA TYR A 15 5.09 10.20 -2.40
C TYR A 15 4.07 10.35 -3.56
N PHE A 16 4.09 9.41 -4.51
CA PHE A 16 3.20 9.44 -5.67
C PHE A 16 1.86 8.72 -5.46
N HIS A 17 1.59 8.23 -4.26
CA HIS A 17 0.40 7.43 -3.98
C HIS A 17 -0.86 8.30 -3.86
N GLY A 18 -1.97 7.76 -4.34
CA GLY A 18 -3.32 8.26 -4.08
C GLY A 18 -4.25 7.11 -3.73
N VAL A 19 -5.29 7.37 -2.94
CA VAL A 19 -6.29 6.34 -2.60
C VAL A 19 -7.04 5.92 -3.86
N TYR A 20 -7.28 4.62 -4.03
CA TYR A 20 -8.10 4.08 -5.12
C TYR A 20 -9.14 3.08 -4.61
N ASP A 21 -8.71 1.88 -4.23
CA ASP A 21 -9.59 0.83 -3.69
C ASP A 21 -9.05 0.40 -2.33
N PHE A 22 -9.49 1.10 -1.29
CA PHE A 22 -8.93 0.99 0.04
C PHE A 22 -9.27 -0.38 0.69
N PRO A 23 -8.32 -1.06 1.35
CA PRO A 23 -6.89 -0.73 1.45
C PRO A 23 -6.04 -1.47 0.41
N ASP A 24 -6.62 -2.25 -0.51
CA ASP A 24 -5.90 -3.23 -1.32
C ASP A 24 -5.14 -2.62 -2.51
N ARG A 25 -5.65 -1.55 -3.12
CA ARG A 25 -5.03 -0.90 -4.29
C ARG A 25 -4.90 0.61 -4.11
N THR A 26 -3.83 1.16 -4.67
CA THR A 26 -3.54 2.59 -4.70
C THR A 26 -3.39 3.05 -6.15
N PHE A 27 -3.73 4.31 -6.40
CA PHE A 27 -3.44 4.98 -7.65
C PHE A 27 -2.03 5.56 -7.61
N CYS A 28 -1.22 5.29 -8.63
CA CYS A 28 0.12 5.85 -8.76
C CYS A 28 0.12 7.02 -9.75
N MET A 29 0.27 8.23 -9.23
CA MET A 29 0.29 9.46 -10.04
C MET A 29 1.43 9.50 -11.04
N LEU A 30 2.57 8.85 -10.73
CA LEU A 30 3.71 8.79 -11.64
C LEU A 30 3.43 7.91 -12.86
N ARG A 31 2.85 6.71 -12.65
CA ARG A 31 2.48 5.80 -13.74
C ARG A 31 1.41 6.42 -14.63
N PHE A 32 0.42 7.10 -14.03
CA PHE A 32 -0.58 7.85 -14.76
C PHE A 32 0.05 8.90 -15.69
N LYS A 33 0.98 9.73 -15.17
CA LYS A 33 1.71 10.72 -15.98
C LYS A 33 2.53 10.10 -17.11
N ARG A 34 3.00 8.87 -16.95
CA ARG A 34 3.75 8.10 -17.95
C ARG A 34 2.86 7.30 -18.91
N ARG A 35 1.53 7.38 -18.78
CA ARG A 35 0.56 6.57 -19.55
C ARG A 35 0.76 5.05 -19.36
N GLU A 36 1.21 4.65 -18.17
CA GLU A 36 1.26 3.27 -17.73
C GLU A 36 0.05 2.93 -16.85
N GLU A 37 -0.19 1.64 -16.58
CA GLU A 37 -1.25 1.18 -15.67
C GLU A 37 -1.11 1.81 -14.27
N PRO A 38 -1.98 2.75 -13.87
CA PRO A 38 -1.77 3.53 -12.65
C PRO A 38 -2.26 2.81 -11.40
N VAL A 39 -3.13 1.81 -11.52
CA VAL A 39 -3.66 1.09 -10.36
C VAL A 39 -2.70 -0.02 -9.97
N VAL A 40 -2.13 0.08 -8.78
CA VAL A 40 -1.13 -0.87 -8.27
C VAL A 40 -1.48 -1.39 -6.88
N PRO A 41 -0.98 -2.57 -6.46
CA PRO A 41 -1.21 -3.06 -5.11
C PRO A 41 -0.65 -2.12 -4.05
N THR A 42 -1.40 -1.87 -2.97
CA THR A 42 -0.95 -1.00 -1.87
C THR A 42 0.34 -1.51 -1.22
N LEU A 43 0.50 -2.83 -1.10
CA LEU A 43 1.71 -3.50 -0.57
C LEU A 43 2.75 -3.85 -1.65
N GLY A 44 2.59 -3.38 -2.88
CA GLY A 44 3.61 -3.49 -3.93
C GLY A 44 4.73 -2.47 -3.74
N VAL A 45 5.76 -2.51 -4.57
CA VAL A 45 6.84 -1.51 -4.63
C VAL A 45 7.37 -1.41 -6.05
N CYS A 46 7.89 -0.24 -6.45
CA CYS A 46 8.58 -0.05 -7.72
C CYS A 46 9.89 0.72 -7.53
N GLU A 47 10.74 0.70 -8.55
CA GLU A 47 12.05 1.37 -8.54
C GLU A 47 11.96 2.90 -8.40
N SER A 48 10.83 3.48 -8.80
CA SER A 48 10.57 4.92 -8.69
C SER A 48 9.98 5.32 -7.33
N TRP A 49 9.98 4.43 -6.34
CA TRP A 49 9.46 4.72 -5.00
C TRP A 49 10.20 5.90 -4.37
N LYS A 50 9.43 6.83 -3.77
CA LYS A 50 9.94 7.95 -2.99
C LYS A 50 9.22 7.98 -1.65
N PRO A 51 9.91 8.28 -0.54
CA PRO A 51 9.26 8.30 0.77
C PRO A 51 8.16 9.36 0.82
N ASP A 52 6.98 8.98 1.30
CA ASP A 52 6.03 9.93 1.85
C ASP A 52 6.27 10.06 3.37
N TYR A 53 6.54 11.28 3.81
CA TYR A 53 6.76 11.58 5.22
C TYR A 53 5.45 11.77 6.00
N GLN A 54 4.32 11.86 5.29
CA GLN A 54 3.00 11.78 5.88
C GLN A 54 2.62 10.30 6.01
N GLY A 55 2.53 9.82 7.26
CA GLY A 55 2.14 8.44 7.52
C GLY A 55 0.75 8.14 6.97
N CYS A 56 0.64 7.18 6.05
CA CYS A 56 -0.64 6.82 5.43
C CYS A 56 -1.26 5.55 6.05
N HIS A 57 -2.57 5.59 6.32
CA HIS A 57 -3.32 4.47 6.87
C HIS A 57 -3.48 3.28 5.91
N CYS A 58 -3.29 3.50 4.59
CA CYS A 58 -3.46 2.47 3.57
C CYS A 58 -2.56 1.25 3.82
N VAL A 59 -1.28 1.47 4.13
CA VAL A 59 -0.34 0.37 4.43
C VAL A 59 -0.76 -0.39 5.67
N ARG A 60 -1.16 0.31 6.74
CA ARG A 60 -1.56 -0.32 8.00
C ARG A 60 -2.75 -1.25 7.80
N GLU A 61 -3.80 -0.79 7.13
CA GLU A 61 -5.00 -1.58 6.90
C GLU A 61 -4.78 -2.69 5.86
N ALA A 62 -3.95 -2.45 4.84
CA ALA A 62 -3.58 -3.47 3.87
C ALA A 62 -2.82 -4.63 4.53
N VAL A 63 -1.86 -4.33 5.42
CA VAL A 63 -1.14 -5.35 6.20
C VAL A 63 -2.10 -6.13 7.11
N LYS A 64 -3.04 -5.47 7.80
CA LYS A 64 -4.06 -6.15 8.62
C LYS A 64 -4.94 -7.07 7.79
N ARG A 65 -5.41 -6.61 6.62
CA ARG A 65 -6.23 -7.41 5.71
C ARG A 65 -5.46 -8.61 5.15
N ALA A 66 -4.20 -8.42 4.76
CA ALA A 66 -3.34 -9.50 4.27
C ALA A 66 -3.11 -10.58 5.35
N LYS A 67 -2.92 -10.19 6.61
CA LYS A 67 -2.82 -11.13 7.75
C LYS A 67 -4.14 -11.87 7.99
N SER A 68 -5.28 -11.17 7.90
CA SER A 68 -6.61 -11.76 8.11
C SER A 68 -6.99 -12.75 7.00
N LYS A 69 -6.63 -12.46 5.74
CA LYS A 69 -6.85 -13.37 4.60
C LYS A 69 -5.99 -14.64 4.65
N ARG A 70 -4.88 -14.64 5.40
CA ARG A 70 -4.00 -15.82 5.59
C ARG A 70 -4.46 -16.75 6.71
N LEU A 71 -5.39 -16.32 7.56
CA LEU A 71 -6.03 -17.20 8.52
C LEU A 71 -7.10 -18.00 7.76
N PRO A 72 -7.08 -19.35 7.80
CA PRO A 72 -8.23 -20.11 7.36
C PRO A 72 -9.42 -19.59 8.15
N GLN A 73 -10.47 -19.18 7.46
CA GLN A 73 -11.75 -18.92 8.09
C GLN A 73 -12.14 -20.21 8.81
N LEU A 74 -11.98 -20.25 10.13
CA LEU A 74 -12.65 -21.24 10.96
C LEU A 74 -14.13 -20.97 10.75
N SER A 75 -14.72 -21.71 9.81
CA SER A 75 -16.16 -21.75 9.61
C SER A 75 -16.78 -22.08 10.95
N ARG A 76 -17.43 -21.08 11.55
CA ARG A 76 -18.44 -21.32 12.56
C ARG A 76 -19.55 -22.11 11.88
N SER A 77 -19.48 -23.42 11.99
CA SER A 77 -20.62 -24.31 11.79
C SER A 77 -21.64 -23.94 12.87
N LEU A 78 -22.77 -23.37 12.45
CA LEU A 78 -23.99 -23.32 13.24
C LEU A 78 -24.59 -24.73 13.32
#